data_AF-A0A7J8QNN2-F1
#
_entry.id   AF-A0A7J8QNN2-F1
#
_cell.length_a   1.000
_cell.length_b   1.000
_cell.length_c   1.000
_cell.angle_alpha   90.00
_cell.angle_beta   90.00
_cell.angle_gamma   90.00
#
_symmetry.space_group_name_H-M   'P 1'
#
loop_
_entity.id
_entity.type
_entity.pdbx_description
1 polymer ?
#
loop_
_entity_poly.entity_id
_entity_poly.type
_entity_poly.pdbx_seq_one_letter_code
_entity_poly.pdbx_strand_id
1 'polypeptide(L)'
;MHHGYPTETLARFLKARDWDVQKAYKMLIDCLQWRIQNEIDNILSKPIIPADLYRAVRDSQLVGLSGYSKEGLPVIAIGVGLSTYDKASVRAFELFNFKLCTETIES
;
A
#
# COMPACT_ATOMS: atom_id res chain seq x y z
N MET A 1 -5.12 5.73 -8.40
CA MET A 1 -6.46 5.40 -7.84
C MET A 1 -6.83 4.02 -8.36
N HIS A 2 -7.71 3.27 -7.69
CA HIS A 2 -8.22 2.04 -8.32
C HIS A 2 -8.91 2.45 -9.62
N HIS A 3 -8.34 2.09 -10.77
CA HIS A 3 -8.75 2.59 -12.10
C HIS A 3 -10.14 2.07 -12.56
N GLY A 4 -11.00 1.65 -11.63
CA GLY A 4 -12.32 1.07 -11.92
C GLY A 4 -13.40 1.30 -10.87
N TYR A 5 -13.05 1.75 -9.66
CA TYR A 5 -14.01 1.89 -8.54
C TYR A 5 -13.81 3.24 -7.80
N PRO A 6 -14.12 4.37 -8.47
CA PRO A 6 -13.93 5.71 -7.90
C PRO A 6 -14.85 5.95 -6.70
N THR A 7 -16.09 5.45 -6.74
CA THR A 7 -17.08 5.62 -5.67
C THR A 7 -16.63 4.95 -4.37
N GLU A 8 -16.15 3.72 -4.46
CA GLU A 8 -15.65 2.91 -3.36
C GLU A 8 -14.37 3.52 -2.80
N THR A 9 -13.51 4.03 -3.69
CA THR A 9 -12.30 4.76 -3.29
C THR A 9 -12.65 6.00 -2.47
N LEU A 10 -13.60 6.81 -2.91
CA LEU A 10 -14.06 8.00 -2.15
C LEU A 10 -14.74 7.61 -0.84
N ALA A 11 -15.56 6.56 -0.84
CA ALA A 11 -16.22 6.04 0.35
C ALA A 11 -15.22 5.62 1.44
N ARG A 12 -14.03 5.13 1.08
CA ARG A 12 -12.97 4.80 2.06
C ARG A 12 -12.46 6.03 2.81
N PHE A 13 -12.22 7.15 2.11
CA PHE A 13 -11.80 8.40 2.76
C PHE A 13 -12.87 8.96 3.69
N LEU A 14 -14.14 8.85 3.28
CA LEU A 14 -15.27 9.23 4.12
C LEU A 14 -15.38 8.35 5.37
N LYS A 15 -15.36 7.02 5.22
CA LYS A 15 -15.40 6.08 6.34
C LYS A 15 -14.25 6.29 7.32
N ALA A 16 -13.04 6.56 6.82
CA ALA A 16 -11.86 6.81 7.66
C ALA A 16 -11.91 8.11 8.46
N ARG A 17 -12.88 8.99 8.19
CA ARG A 17 -13.06 10.30 8.84
C ARG A 17 -14.50 10.49 9.31
N ASP A 18 -15.18 9.40 9.69
CA ASP A 18 -16.53 9.42 10.26
C ASP A 18 -17.54 10.18 9.39
N TRP A 19 -17.43 10.03 8.07
CA TRP A 19 -18.25 10.71 7.06
C TRP A 19 -18.14 12.25 7.05
N ASP A 20 -17.14 12.82 7.73
CA ASP A 20 -16.83 14.24 7.68
C ASP A 20 -16.19 14.59 6.34
N VAL A 21 -16.95 15.26 5.47
CA VAL A 21 -16.54 15.62 4.11
C VAL A 21 -15.28 16.49 4.09
N GLN A 22 -15.14 17.44 5.02
CA GLN A 22 -14.00 18.36 5.03
C GLN A 22 -12.72 17.64 5.43
N LYS A 23 -12.79 16.79 6.45
CA LYS A 23 -11.64 15.97 6.88
C LYS A 23 -11.27 14.92 5.84
N ALA A 24 -12.25 14.27 5.22
CA ALA A 24 -12.03 13.29 4.16
C ALA A 24 -11.38 13.93 2.92
N TYR A 25 -11.88 15.11 2.51
CA TYR A 25 -11.30 15.89 1.42
C TYR A 25 -9.85 16.28 1.73
N LYS A 26 -9.58 16.81 2.92
CA LYS A 26 -8.22 17.14 3.34
C LYS A 26 -7.30 15.93 3.29
N MET A 27 -7.73 14.79 3.83
CA MET A 27 -6.97 13.53 3.79
C MET A 27 -6.68 13.08 2.36
N LEU A 28 -7.66 13.17 1.46
CA LEU A 28 -7.47 12.84 0.05
C LEU A 28 -6.40 13.73 -0.61
N ILE A 29 -6.49 15.05 -0.40
CA ILE A 29 -5.52 16.00 -0.94
C ILE A 29 -4.12 15.74 -0.37
N ASP A 30 -4.00 15.55 0.93
CA ASP A 30 -2.71 15.25 1.59
C ASP A 30 -2.10 13.97 1.01
N CYS A 31 -2.90 12.91 0.79
CA CYS A 31 -2.44 11.68 0.14
C CYS A 31 -1.97 11.89 -1.30
N LEU A 32 -2.68 12.70 -2.09
CA LEU A 32 -2.31 13.01 -3.48
C LEU A 32 -1.02 13.84 -3.53
N GLN A 33 -0.88 14.85 -2.67
CA GLN A 33 0.33 15.67 -2.56
C GLN A 33 1.55 14.83 -2.18
N TRP A 34 1.41 13.94 -1.20
CA TRP A 34 2.50 13.03 -0.82
C TRP A 34 2.95 12.15 -2.00
N ARG A 35 2.02 11.64 -2.81
CA ARG A 35 2.35 10.86 -4.01
C ARG A 35 3.14 11.66 -5.04
N ILE A 36 2.75 12.91 -5.28
CA ILE A 36 3.46 13.80 -6.21
C ILE A 36 4.86 14.10 -5.68
N GLN A 37 4.99 14.46 -4.41
CA GLN A 37 6.26 14.80 -3.77
C GLN A 37 7.27 13.66 -3.79
N ASN A 38 6.80 12.41 -3.63
CA ASN A 38 7.65 11.22 -3.64
C ASN A 38 7.72 10.55 -5.01
N GLU A 39 7.20 11.22 -6.05
CA GLU A 39 7.20 10.74 -7.43
C GLU A 39 6.67 9.30 -7.58
N ILE A 40 5.68 8.93 -6.77
CA ILE A 40 5.20 7.54 -6.67
C ILE A 40 4.74 7.02 -8.03
N ASP A 41 4.09 7.84 -8.84
CA ASP A 41 3.63 7.46 -10.18
C ASP A 41 4.82 7.16 -11.14
N ASN A 42 5.99 7.79 -10.93
CA ASN A 42 7.23 7.47 -11.66
C ASN A 42 7.84 6.15 -11.20
N ILE A 43 7.57 5.73 -9.96
CA ILE A 43 7.97 4.43 -9.44
C ILE A 43 7.04 3.34 -10.00
N LEU A 44 5.72 3.58 -10.01
CA LEU A 44 4.70 2.64 -10.49
C LEU A 44 4.70 2.44 -12.00
N SER A 45 5.15 3.42 -12.79
CA SER A 45 5.26 3.31 -14.25
C SER A 45 6.42 2.43 -14.71
N LYS A 46 7.36 2.11 -13.82
CA LYS A 46 8.51 1.25 -14.14
C LYS A 46 8.15 -0.21 -13.90
N PRO A 47 8.30 -1.10 -14.90
CA PRO A 47 8.14 -2.52 -14.66
C PRO A 47 9.19 -2.99 -13.64
N ILE A 48 8.75 -3.82 -12.68
CA ILE A 48 9.67 -4.42 -11.71
C ILE A 48 10.45 -5.51 -12.45
N ILE A 49 11.65 -5.15 -12.91
CA ILE A 49 12.58 -6.01 -13.64
C ILE A 49 13.82 -6.21 -12.78
N PRO A 50 14.31 -7.44 -12.60
CA PRO A 50 13.77 -8.71 -13.09
C PRO A 50 12.50 -9.16 -12.34
N ALA A 51 11.60 -9.88 -13.00
CA ALA A 51 10.41 -10.45 -12.34
C ALA A 51 10.78 -11.41 -11.19
N ASP A 52 11.93 -12.07 -11.29
CA ASP A 52 12.45 -12.95 -10.25
C ASP A 52 12.87 -12.17 -8.99
N LEU A 53 13.28 -10.92 -9.13
CA LEU A 53 13.57 -10.04 -8.00
C LEU A 53 12.28 -9.70 -7.24
N TYR A 54 11.21 -9.38 -7.98
CA TYR A 54 9.89 -9.15 -7.37
C TYR A 54 9.37 -10.37 -6.62
N ARG A 55 9.51 -11.57 -7.22
CA ARG A 55 9.15 -12.84 -6.59
C ARG A 55 9.98 -13.10 -5.33
N ALA A 56 11.29 -12.94 -5.40
CA ALA A 56 12.17 -13.10 -4.24
C ALA A 56 11.82 -12.15 -3.09
N VAL A 57 11.53 -10.87 -3.39
CA VAL A 57 11.07 -9.90 -2.39
C VAL A 57 9.75 -10.34 -1.78
N ARG A 58 8.76 -10.69 -2.60
CA ARG A 58 7.45 -11.18 -2.15
C ARG A 58 7.56 -12.41 -1.25
N ASP A 59 8.39 -13.38 -1.64
CA ASP A 59 8.54 -14.64 -0.92
C ASP A 59 9.36 -14.45 0.38
N SER A 60 10.23 -13.44 0.43
CA SER A 60 11.00 -13.08 1.63
C SER A 60 10.21 -12.26 2.65
N GLN A 61 9.27 -11.43 2.17
CA GLN A 61 8.41 -10.64 3.03
C GLN A 61 7.25 -11.52 3.50
N LEU A 62 7.38 -12.06 4.70
CA LEU A 62 6.28 -12.68 5.43
C LEU A 62 5.24 -11.60 5.76
N VAL A 63 4.36 -11.28 4.81
CA VAL A 63 3.22 -10.40 5.04
C VAL A 63 1.95 -11.21 4.99
N GLY A 64 1.25 -11.25 6.12
CA GLY A 64 -0.05 -11.88 6.23
C GLY A 64 -0.99 -11.02 7.07
N LEU A 65 -2.26 -10.95 6.66
CA LEU A 65 -3.32 -10.50 7.56
C LEU A 65 -3.37 -11.49 8.72
N SER A 66 -2.94 -11.04 9.90
CA SER A 66 -2.77 -11.90 11.07
C SER A 66 -4.03 -11.94 11.95
N GLY A 67 -5.09 -11.25 11.52
CA GLY A 67 -6.38 -11.17 12.20
C GLY A 67 -6.86 -9.72 12.38
N TYR A 68 -7.82 -9.54 13.28
CA TYR A 68 -8.31 -8.23 13.70
C TYR A 68 -7.98 -7.98 15.17
N SER A 69 -7.74 -6.72 15.53
CA SER A 69 -7.60 -6.31 16.93
C SER A 69 -8.93 -6.45 17.66
N LYS A 70 -8.93 -6.28 18.99
CA LYS A 70 -10.16 -6.31 19.81
C LYS A 70 -11.16 -5.21 19.40
N GLU A 71 -10.66 -4.15 18.76
CA GLU A 71 -11.41 -3.01 18.24
C GLU A 71 -11.83 -3.22 16.77
N GLY A 72 -11.56 -4.40 16.18
CA GLY A 72 -11.94 -4.73 14.81
C GLY A 72 -11.03 -4.13 13.74
N LEU A 73 -9.83 -3.66 14.09
CA LEU A 73 -8.87 -3.11 13.13
C LEU A 73 -8.01 -4.24 12.53
N PRO A 74 -7.77 -4.27 11.21
CA PRO A 74 -6.94 -5.29 10.60
C PRO A 74 -5.50 -5.21 11.13
N VAL A 75 -4.94 -6.35 11.55
CA VAL A 75 -3.56 -6.47 12.00
C VAL A 75 -2.73 -7.10 10.89
N ILE A 76 -1.79 -6.34 10.35
CA ILE A 76 -0.84 -6.80 9.34
C ILE A 76 0.49 -7.09 10.05
N ALA A 77 0.91 -8.35 10.05
CA ALA A 77 2.25 -8.71 10.53
C ALA A 77 3.22 -8.71 9.35
N ILE A 78 4.37 -8.05 9.54
CA ILE A 78 5.45 -7.99 8.55
C ILE A 78 6.70 -8.58 9.20
N GLY A 79 7.07 -9.79 8.78
CA GLY A 79 8.30 -10.43 9.23
C GLY A 79 9.53 -9.84 8.55
N VAL A 80 10.36 -9.11 9.28
CA VAL A 80 11.59 -8.48 8.76
C VAL A 80 12.84 -9.37 8.86
N GLY A 81 12.78 -10.46 9.62
CA GLY A 81 13.94 -11.31 9.95
C GLY A 81 14.51 -12.15 8.79
N LEU A 82 13.75 -12.32 7.71
CA LEU A 82 14.20 -12.96 6.46
C LEU A 82 14.26 -11.97 5.29
N SER A 83 14.16 -10.66 5.55
CA SER A 83 14.14 -9.68 4.48
C SER A 83 15.43 -9.79 3.68
N THR A 84 15.32 -10.07 2.38
CA THR A 84 16.47 -10.11 1.47
C THR A 84 16.88 -8.68 1.12
N TYR A 85 17.12 -7.85 2.13
CA TYR A 85 17.55 -6.46 1.97
C TYR A 85 18.91 -6.39 1.27
N ASP A 86 19.71 -7.45 1.39
CA ASP A 86 20.94 -7.69 0.65
C ASP A 86 20.73 -8.00 -0.84
N LYS A 87 19.54 -8.47 -1.24
CA LYS A 87 19.25 -8.92 -2.62
C LYS A 87 18.38 -7.96 -3.42
N ALA A 88 17.67 -7.04 -2.76
CA ALA A 88 16.75 -6.13 -3.41
C ALA A 88 16.94 -4.69 -2.93
N SER A 89 16.84 -3.73 -3.86
CA SER A 89 16.93 -2.31 -3.52
C SER A 89 15.73 -1.87 -2.67
N VAL A 90 15.92 -0.84 -1.84
CA VAL A 90 14.87 -0.19 -1.05
C VAL A 90 13.62 0.11 -1.90
N ARG A 91 13.85 0.55 -3.15
CA ARG A 91 12.80 0.88 -4.13
C ARG A 91 11.92 -0.32 -4.50
N ALA A 92 12.46 -1.54 -4.51
CA ALA A 92 11.69 -2.75 -4.78
C ALA A 92 10.76 -3.11 -3.62
N PHE A 93 11.21 -2.90 -2.38
CA PHE A 93 10.39 -3.09 -1.17
C PHE A 93 9.30 -2.02 -1.06
N GLU A 94 9.60 -0.75 -1.34
CA GLU A 94 8.61 0.33 -1.36
C GLU A 94 7.49 0.06 -2.37
N LEU A 95 7.86 -0.39 -3.58
CA LEU A 95 6.89 -0.78 -4.61
C LEU A 95 6.01 -1.95 -4.18
N PHE A 96 6.60 -2.99 -3.59
CA PHE A 96 5.85 -4.15 -3.12
C PHE A 96 4.87 -3.75 -2.01
N ASN A 97 5.32 -3.00 -1.00
CA ASN A 97 4.49 -2.56 0.11
C ASN A 97 3.37 -1.60 -0.36
N PHE A 98 3.66 -0.70 -1.30
CA PHE A 98 2.64 0.17 -1.87
C PHE A 98 1.57 -0.63 -2.63
N LYS A 99 2.00 -1.61 -3.44
CA LYS A 99 1.10 -2.50 -4.18
C LYS A 99 0.26 -3.36 -3.24
N LEU A 100 0.86 -3.88 -2.17
CA LEU A 100 0.16 -4.64 -1.13
C LEU A 100 -0.86 -3.78 -0.39
N CYS A 101 -0.53 -2.53 -0.02
CA CYS A 101 -1.48 -1.60 0.58
C CYS A 101 -2.63 -1.25 -0.37
N THR A 102 -2.42 -1.27 -1.69
CA THR A 102 -3.53 -1.08 -2.64
C THR A 102 -4.39 -2.32 -2.81
N GLU A 103 -3.79 -3.51 -2.83
CA GLU A 103 -4.47 -4.80 -3.08
C GLU A 103 -5.14 -5.39 -1.82
N THR A 104 -4.55 -5.24 -0.63
CA THR A 104 -5.10 -5.77 0.64
C THR A 104 -6.33 -4.99 1.14
N ILE A 105 -6.73 -3.94 0.43
CA ILE A 105 -7.96 -3.16 0.71
C ILE A 105 -9.09 -3.56 -0.27
N GLU A 106 -8.90 -4.65 -1.03
CA GLU A 106 -9.90 -5.23 -1.96
C GLU A 106 -10.51 -6.55 -1.46
N SER A 107 -10.04 -7.10 -0.34
CA SER A 107 -10.60 -8.32 0.31
C SER A 107 -11.47 -7.99 1.52
#